data_AF-A0A7C6SMI8-F1
#
_entry.id   AF-A0A7C6SMI8-F1
#
_cell.length_a   1.000
_cell.length_b   1.000
_cell.length_c   1.000
_cell.angle_alpha   90.00
_cell.angle_beta   90.00
_cell.angle_gamma   90.00
#
_symmetry.space_group_name_H-M   'P 1'
#
loop_
_entity.id
_entity.type
_entity.pdbx_description
1 polymer ?
#
loop_
_entity_poly.entity_id
_entity_poly.type
_entity_poly.pdbx_seq_one_letter_code
_entity_poly.pdbx_strand_id
1 'polypeptide(L)'
;MIDIHCHILDGVDDGPQSLDESVELCNKLKEAGVSGIIATPHYMIGGGYAPTPETIKSKIDILKGVLKDKSIDLNIYSGMEVFADHGISDGIKNQEIIPLNDTKYVLIEFPMDIVLKHASNLVFSLLVEGYVPIIAHPERYTTEYRKSGMLQDLIDNGALAQINSGSILGYHGKKVQKEALTLIHEEMAHFVASDSHGQHRFLKDKDELEAKLIRFCGLENAQKLMYTNPLMVLEDKDIEYLTKPKKSFFLVEIFKNFRYNT
;
A
#
# COMPACT_ATOMS: atom_id res chain seq x y z
N MET A 1 -3.79 -5.43 -12.51
CA MET A 1 -3.90 -4.77 -11.19
C MET A 1 -3.11 -3.47 -11.26
N ILE A 2 -3.59 -2.39 -10.63
CA ILE A 2 -2.78 -1.20 -10.36
C ILE A 2 -2.23 -1.35 -8.95
N ASP A 3 -0.92 -1.24 -8.80
CA ASP A 3 -0.25 -1.34 -7.52
C ASP A 3 0.05 0.07 -6.96
N ILE A 4 -0.60 0.44 -5.86
CA ILE A 4 -0.53 1.81 -5.32
C ILE A 4 0.61 2.03 -4.32
N HIS A 5 1.39 1.00 -4.01
CA HIS A 5 2.49 1.05 -3.05
C HIS A 5 3.64 0.16 -3.55
N CYS A 6 4.71 0.77 -4.06
CA CYS A 6 5.88 0.07 -4.56
C CYS A 6 7.13 0.97 -4.56
N HIS A 7 8.23 0.43 -4.06
CA HIS A 7 9.56 1.05 -4.04
C HIS A 7 10.31 0.58 -5.30
N ILE A 8 9.96 1.19 -6.44
CA ILE A 8 10.44 0.77 -7.76
C ILE A 8 11.62 1.60 -8.27
N LEU A 9 11.90 2.75 -7.65
CA LEU A 9 12.90 3.70 -8.12
C LEU A 9 14.26 3.39 -7.52
N ASP A 10 15.30 3.46 -8.35
CA ASP A 10 16.65 3.12 -7.93
C ASP A 10 17.29 4.20 -7.05
N GLY A 11 17.99 3.81 -5.98
CA GLY A 11 18.87 4.69 -5.21
C GLY A 11 18.19 5.88 -4.52
N VAL A 12 16.89 5.80 -4.26
CA VAL A 12 16.14 6.83 -3.50
C VAL A 12 15.77 6.38 -2.09
N ASP A 13 15.64 5.07 -1.88
CA ASP A 13 15.34 4.44 -0.60
C ASP A 13 15.92 3.01 -0.50
N ASP A 14 15.28 2.14 0.29
CA ASP A 14 15.65 0.74 0.48
C ASP A 14 15.09 -0.21 -0.60
N GLY A 15 14.52 0.34 -1.68
CA GLY A 15 14.21 -0.37 -2.92
C GLY A 15 15.45 -0.71 -3.77
N PRO A 16 15.31 -0.79 -5.11
CA PRO A 16 16.40 -1.06 -6.03
C PRO A 16 17.61 -0.13 -5.82
N GLN A 17 18.81 -0.66 -5.96
CA GLN A 17 20.05 0.12 -5.83
C GLN A 17 20.61 0.57 -7.19
N SER A 18 20.05 0.06 -8.29
CA SER A 18 20.44 0.42 -9.65
C SER A 18 19.24 0.40 -10.59
N LEU A 19 19.36 1.14 -11.71
CA LEU A 19 18.33 1.16 -12.75
C LEU A 19 18.04 -0.24 -13.33
N ASP A 20 19.06 -1.10 -13.43
CA ASP A 20 18.88 -2.47 -13.89
C ASP A 20 18.02 -3.30 -12.93
N GLU A 21 18.20 -3.13 -11.61
CA GLU A 21 17.35 -3.75 -10.59
C GLU A 21 15.91 -3.23 -10.64
N SER A 22 15.71 -1.93 -10.88
CA SER A 22 14.37 -1.36 -11.10
C SER A 22 13.68 -1.96 -12.32
N VAL A 23 14.40 -2.08 -13.44
CA VAL A 23 13.88 -2.70 -14.68
C VAL A 23 13.55 -4.17 -14.45
N GLU A 24 14.40 -4.91 -13.73
CA GLU A 24 14.13 -6.31 -13.37
C GLU A 24 12.84 -6.42 -12.53
N LEU A 25 12.67 -5.55 -11.54
CA LEU A 25 11.46 -5.51 -10.72
C LEU A 25 10.22 -5.16 -11.54
N CYS A 26 10.29 -4.18 -12.45
CA CYS A 26 9.21 -3.87 -13.37
C CYS A 26 8.81 -5.08 -14.21
N ASN A 27 9.78 -5.81 -14.76
CA ASN A 27 9.51 -7.01 -15.56
C ASN A 27 8.81 -8.09 -14.72
N LYS A 28 9.30 -8.37 -13.50
CA LYS A 28 8.69 -9.33 -12.58
C LYS A 28 7.24 -8.95 -12.22
N LEU A 29 6.99 -7.68 -11.93
CA LEU A 29 5.65 -7.21 -11.59
C LEU A 29 4.71 -7.28 -12.80
N LYS A 30 5.19 -6.97 -14.01
CA LYS A 30 4.41 -7.14 -15.24
C LYS A 30 4.08 -8.61 -15.50
N GLU A 31 5.05 -9.52 -15.34
CA GLU A 31 4.85 -10.97 -15.44
C GLU A 31 3.83 -11.47 -14.42
N ALA A 32 3.83 -10.91 -13.20
CA ALA A 32 2.83 -11.21 -12.18
C ALA A 32 1.43 -10.65 -12.49
N GLY A 33 1.25 -9.84 -13.55
CA GLY A 33 -0.05 -9.28 -13.95
C GLY A 33 -0.34 -7.84 -13.47
N VAL A 34 0.69 -7.11 -13.02
CA VAL A 34 0.59 -5.68 -12.73
C VAL A 34 0.63 -4.88 -14.05
N SER A 35 -0.29 -3.93 -14.19
CA SER A 35 -0.43 -3.09 -15.40
C SER A 35 -0.06 -1.62 -15.16
N GLY A 36 -0.05 -1.20 -13.90
CA GLY A 36 0.37 0.14 -13.49
C GLY A 36 0.88 0.14 -12.06
N ILE A 37 1.81 1.03 -11.75
CA ILE A 37 2.45 1.18 -10.45
C ILE A 37 2.45 2.66 -10.07
N ILE A 38 2.03 3.01 -8.86
CA ILE A 38 2.39 4.27 -8.24
C ILE A 38 3.70 4.04 -7.49
N ALA A 39 4.78 4.71 -7.93
CA ALA A 39 6.05 4.67 -7.22
C ALA A 39 5.92 5.48 -5.93
N THR A 40 6.16 4.84 -4.80
CA THR A 40 5.97 5.43 -3.46
C THR A 40 7.24 5.32 -2.64
N PRO A 41 8.37 5.91 -3.08
CA PRO A 41 9.58 5.85 -2.29
C PRO A 41 9.37 6.52 -0.93
N HIS A 42 10.16 6.10 0.06
CA HIS A 42 10.08 6.65 1.40
C HIS A 42 10.38 8.16 1.41
N TYR A 43 9.52 8.92 2.10
CA TYR A 43 9.76 10.31 2.47
C TYR A 43 9.70 10.44 4.00
N MET A 44 10.87 10.63 4.61
CA MET A 44 11.08 10.67 6.05
C MET A 44 12.16 11.70 6.39
N ILE A 45 11.72 12.90 6.76
CA ILE A 45 12.61 13.99 7.18
C ILE A 45 13.41 13.55 8.40
N GLY A 46 14.74 13.60 8.30
CA GLY A 46 15.66 13.20 9.38
C GLY A 46 15.91 11.69 9.52
N GLY A 47 15.17 10.84 8.79
CA GLY A 47 15.32 9.37 8.82
C GLY A 47 16.23 8.79 7.74
N GLY A 48 16.76 9.62 6.83
CA GLY A 48 17.74 9.22 5.81
C GLY A 48 17.18 9.08 4.38
N TYR A 49 15.85 9.05 4.21
CA TYR A 49 15.20 9.00 2.91
C TYR A 49 14.32 10.22 2.72
N ALA A 50 14.73 11.15 1.85
CA ALA A 50 13.96 12.35 1.54
C ALA A 50 14.18 12.78 0.08
N PRO A 51 13.83 11.91 -0.91
CA PRO A 51 13.93 12.28 -2.31
C PRO A 51 13.01 13.45 -2.61
N THR A 52 13.49 14.42 -3.40
CA THR A 52 12.65 15.53 -3.82
C THR A 52 11.65 15.09 -4.90
N PRO A 53 10.52 15.79 -5.07
CA PRO A 53 9.59 15.53 -6.16
C PRO A 53 10.23 15.56 -7.56
N GLU A 54 11.20 16.44 -7.79
CA GLU A 54 11.96 16.48 -9.04
C GLU A 54 12.80 15.21 -9.25
N THR A 55 13.42 14.72 -8.17
CA THR A 55 14.21 13.48 -8.20
C THR A 55 13.32 12.29 -8.56
N ILE A 56 12.15 12.17 -7.94
CA ILE A 56 11.17 11.12 -8.22
C ILE A 56 10.72 11.19 -9.68
N LYS A 57 10.26 12.36 -10.14
CA LYS A 57 9.76 12.54 -11.51
C LYS A 57 10.84 12.24 -12.55
N SER A 58 12.07 12.73 -12.35
CA SER A 58 13.21 12.46 -13.21
C SER A 58 13.53 10.96 -13.31
N LYS A 59 13.55 10.24 -12.17
CA LYS A 59 13.78 8.79 -12.16
C LYS A 59 12.66 7.99 -12.81
N ILE A 60 11.40 8.41 -12.63
CA ILE A 60 10.26 7.83 -13.34
C ILE A 60 10.42 7.99 -14.85
N ASP A 61 10.82 9.17 -15.33
CA ASP A 61 11.01 9.42 -16.76
C ASP A 61 12.14 8.58 -17.36
N ILE A 62 13.27 8.46 -16.65
CA ILE A 62 14.39 7.59 -17.03
C ILE A 62 13.92 6.13 -17.12
N LEU A 63 13.26 5.64 -16.08
CA LEU A 63 12.77 4.26 -16.02
C LEU A 63 11.76 3.97 -17.14
N LYS A 64 10.79 4.87 -17.37
CA LYS A 64 9.83 4.77 -18.49
C LYS A 64 10.52 4.71 -19.85
N GLY A 65 11.58 5.49 -20.06
CA GLY A 65 12.39 5.44 -21.29
C GLY A 65 12.96 4.05 -21.54
N VAL A 66 13.59 3.46 -20.51
CA VAL A 66 14.18 2.12 -20.62
C VAL A 66 13.13 1.02 -20.80
N LEU A 67 11.99 1.11 -20.09
CA LEU A 67 10.89 0.16 -20.26
C LEU A 67 10.32 0.20 -21.67
N LYS A 68 10.17 1.40 -22.26
CA LYS A 68 9.74 1.57 -23.64
C LYS A 68 10.72 0.92 -24.63
N ASP A 69 12.02 1.15 -24.47
CA ASP A 69 13.06 0.56 -25.33
C ASP A 69 13.07 -0.97 -25.24
N LYS A 70 12.75 -1.52 -24.06
CA LYS A 70 12.62 -2.96 -23.82
C LYS A 70 11.23 -3.53 -24.13
N SER A 71 10.30 -2.73 -24.64
CA SER A 71 8.91 -3.13 -24.92
C SER A 71 8.17 -3.71 -23.70
N ILE A 72 8.48 -3.21 -22.50
CA ILE A 72 7.77 -3.57 -21.26
C ILE A 72 6.62 -2.57 -21.09
N ASP A 73 5.39 -3.04 -21.36
CA ASP A 73 4.16 -2.26 -21.22
C ASP A 73 3.75 -2.15 -19.75
N LEU A 74 4.26 -1.14 -19.03
CA LEU A 74 3.95 -0.90 -17.63
C LEU A 74 3.86 0.61 -17.36
N ASN A 75 2.73 1.06 -16.83
CA ASN A 75 2.55 2.46 -16.46
C ASN A 75 3.17 2.75 -15.10
N ILE A 76 3.87 3.88 -14.96
CA ILE A 76 4.46 4.32 -13.69
C ILE A 76 3.95 5.73 -13.38
N TYR A 77 3.42 5.91 -12.18
CA TYR A 77 2.89 7.15 -11.64
C TYR A 77 3.74 7.61 -10.45
N SER A 78 3.70 8.89 -10.11
CA SER A 78 4.43 9.44 -8.96
C SER A 78 3.61 9.39 -7.69
N GLY A 79 4.28 9.23 -6.56
CA GLY A 79 3.73 9.31 -5.21
C GLY A 79 4.87 9.24 -4.21
N MET A 80 4.54 9.14 -2.93
CA MET A 80 5.48 8.93 -1.83
C MET A 80 4.81 8.08 -0.75
N GLU A 81 5.59 7.26 -0.04
CA GLU A 81 5.20 6.76 1.26
C GLU A 81 5.74 7.73 2.31
N VAL A 82 4.84 8.52 2.91
CA VAL A 82 5.22 9.60 3.82
C VAL A 82 5.23 9.08 5.25
N PHE A 83 6.38 9.15 5.92
CA PHE A 83 6.44 8.81 7.34
C PHE A 83 5.66 9.83 8.17
N ALA A 84 4.86 9.35 9.12
CA ALA A 84 3.95 10.18 9.92
C ALA A 84 4.71 11.20 10.77
N ASP A 85 4.58 12.48 10.40
CA ASP A 85 5.16 13.63 11.12
C ASP A 85 4.24 14.87 11.08
N HIS A 86 4.54 15.84 11.93
CA HIS A 86 3.89 17.14 12.02
C HIS A 86 4.34 18.07 10.88
N GLY A 87 3.94 17.77 9.64
CA GLY A 87 4.29 18.64 8.50
C GLY A 87 3.76 18.21 7.14
N ILE A 88 3.05 17.08 7.06
CA ILE A 88 2.62 16.50 5.77
C ILE A 88 1.78 17.51 4.96
N SER A 89 0.81 18.16 5.58
CA SER A 89 -0.06 19.15 4.93
C SER A 89 0.75 20.31 4.31
N ASP A 90 1.66 20.90 5.08
CA ASP A 90 2.49 22.00 4.61
C ASP A 90 3.47 21.54 3.53
N GLY A 91 4.04 20.34 3.68
CA GLY A 91 4.89 19.71 2.65
C GLY A 91 4.15 19.51 1.33
N ILE A 92 2.86 19.13 1.34
CA ILE A 92 2.07 19.03 0.12
C ILE A 92 1.83 20.43 -0.49
N LYS A 93 1.42 21.43 0.31
CA LYS A 93 1.18 22.81 -0.16
C LYS A 93 2.44 23.44 -0.76
N ASN A 94 3.60 23.14 -0.18
CA ASN A 94 4.90 23.63 -0.64
C ASN A 94 5.48 22.80 -1.79
N GLN A 95 4.75 21.80 -2.29
CA GLN A 95 5.19 20.89 -3.35
C GLN A 95 6.46 20.11 -3.00
N GLU A 96 6.64 19.78 -1.72
CA GLU A 96 7.74 18.94 -1.21
C GLU A 96 7.31 17.46 -1.11
N ILE A 97 6.00 17.22 -0.93
CA ILE A 97 5.39 15.88 -0.86
C ILE A 97 4.47 15.69 -2.06
N ILE A 98 4.58 14.53 -2.73
CA ILE A 98 3.67 14.14 -3.81
C ILE A 98 2.62 13.15 -3.26
N PRO A 99 1.33 13.52 -3.21
CA PRO A 99 0.25 12.55 -3.03
C PRO A 99 0.27 11.46 -4.11
N LEU A 100 -0.47 10.37 -3.90
CA LEU A 100 -0.54 9.29 -4.89
C LEU A 100 -1.11 9.81 -6.21
N ASN A 101 -0.30 9.79 -7.26
CA ASN A 101 -0.62 10.30 -8.60
C ASN A 101 -1.17 11.75 -8.59
N ASP A 102 -0.63 12.61 -7.72
CA ASP A 102 -1.06 14.01 -7.56
C ASP A 102 -2.57 14.17 -7.21
N THR A 103 -3.17 13.13 -6.62
CA THR A 103 -4.59 13.11 -6.21
C THR A 103 -4.78 13.56 -4.75
N LYS A 104 -6.00 13.50 -4.23
CA LYS A 104 -6.24 13.76 -2.80
C LYS A 104 -5.68 12.68 -1.87
N TYR A 105 -5.27 11.52 -2.37
CA TYR A 105 -4.86 10.39 -1.56
C TYR A 105 -3.39 10.47 -1.13
N VAL A 106 -3.12 10.36 0.18
CA VAL A 106 -1.77 10.43 0.74
C VAL A 106 -1.45 9.14 1.46
N LEU A 107 -0.41 8.41 1.04
CA LEU A 107 0.04 7.19 1.70
C LEU A 107 0.93 7.55 2.90
N ILE A 108 0.55 7.09 4.09
CA ILE A 108 1.19 7.45 5.35
C ILE A 108 1.63 6.19 6.09
N GLU A 109 2.92 6.13 6.43
CA GLU A 109 3.48 5.10 7.30
C GLU A 109 3.58 5.61 8.74
N PHE A 110 3.07 4.85 9.71
CA PHE A 110 3.29 5.13 11.13
C PHE A 110 4.45 4.29 11.69
N PRO A 111 5.07 4.72 12.79
CA PRO A 111 5.98 3.86 13.54
C PRO A 111 5.32 2.52 13.85
N MET A 112 5.89 1.42 13.36
CA MET A 112 5.29 0.09 13.53
C MET A 112 5.31 -0.39 14.99
N ASP A 113 6.24 0.11 15.79
CA ASP A 113 6.55 -0.36 17.14
C ASP A 113 5.82 0.40 18.26
N ILE A 114 5.36 1.63 18.00
CA ILE A 114 4.73 2.50 18.99
C ILE A 114 3.41 3.10 18.50
N VAL A 115 2.50 3.37 19.44
CA VAL A 115 1.26 4.10 19.15
C VAL A 115 1.56 5.60 19.13
N LEU A 116 1.42 6.21 17.96
CA LEU A 116 1.61 7.64 17.78
C LEU A 116 0.42 8.42 18.34
N LYS A 117 0.60 9.05 19.51
CA LYS A 117 -0.49 9.74 20.24
C LYS A 117 -1.19 10.84 19.45
N HIS A 118 -0.52 11.43 18.46
CA HIS A 118 -1.05 12.52 17.65
C HIS A 118 -1.57 12.05 16.28
N ALA A 119 -1.64 10.73 16.01
CA ALA A 119 -2.10 10.20 14.74
C ALA A 119 -3.49 10.73 14.34
N SER A 120 -4.43 10.81 15.30
CA SER A 120 -5.78 11.33 15.05
C SER A 120 -5.76 12.80 14.64
N ASN A 121 -4.89 13.62 15.25
CA ASN A 121 -4.77 15.04 14.89
C ASN A 121 -4.19 15.21 13.48
N LEU A 122 -3.20 14.38 13.11
CA LEU A 122 -2.60 14.37 11.78
C LEU A 122 -3.63 13.98 10.71
N VAL A 123 -4.38 12.89 10.94
CA VAL A 123 -5.45 12.46 10.03
C VAL A 123 -6.52 13.53 9.91
N PHE A 124 -6.99 14.08 11.03
CA PHE A 124 -7.99 15.14 11.03
C PHE A 124 -7.54 16.38 10.24
N SER A 125 -6.30 16.84 10.43
CA SER A 125 -5.79 18.01 9.70
C SER A 125 -5.74 17.79 8.19
N LEU A 126 -5.32 16.60 7.75
CA LEU A 126 -5.29 16.26 6.32
C LEU A 126 -6.69 16.23 5.72
N LEU A 127 -7.67 15.63 6.43
CA LEU A 127 -9.06 15.57 5.99
C LEU A 127 -9.71 16.95 5.87
N VAL A 128 -9.46 17.84 6.84
CA VAL A 128 -9.96 19.24 6.79
C VAL A 128 -9.43 20.00 5.58
N GLU A 129 -8.23 19.66 5.11
CA GLU A 129 -7.62 20.25 3.92
C GLU A 129 -7.99 19.56 2.61
N GLY A 130 -8.84 18.54 2.68
CA GLY A 130 -9.34 17.82 1.51
C GLY A 130 -8.49 16.63 1.07
N TYR A 131 -7.43 16.28 1.82
CA TYR A 131 -6.64 15.07 1.58
C TYR A 131 -7.23 13.86 2.30
N VAL A 132 -7.07 12.67 1.71
CA VAL A 132 -7.54 11.40 2.28
C VAL A 132 -6.32 10.55 2.66
N PRO A 133 -6.02 10.39 3.96
CA PRO A 133 -4.94 9.54 4.42
C PRO A 133 -5.20 8.06 4.13
N ILE A 134 -4.20 7.36 3.60
CA ILE A 134 -4.16 5.90 3.48
C ILE A 134 -3.06 5.40 4.41
N ILE A 135 -3.42 4.67 5.46
CA ILE A 135 -2.48 4.06 6.39
C ILE A 135 -1.80 2.87 5.70
N ALA A 136 -0.47 2.94 5.55
CA ALA A 136 0.34 1.91 4.94
C ALA A 136 0.49 0.70 5.87
N HIS A 137 0.20 -0.48 5.33
CA HIS A 137 0.43 -1.81 5.92
C HIS A 137 0.18 -1.94 7.45
N PRO A 138 -0.96 -1.47 7.98
CA PRO A 138 -1.22 -1.49 9.43
C PRO A 138 -1.27 -2.91 10.02
N GLU A 139 -1.42 -3.95 9.19
CA GLU A 139 -1.33 -5.33 9.63
C GLU A 139 0.07 -5.70 10.15
N ARG A 140 1.11 -4.92 9.82
CA ARG A 140 2.49 -5.11 10.27
C ARG A 140 2.77 -4.47 11.64
N TYR A 141 1.89 -3.60 12.12
CA TYR A 141 2.10 -2.88 13.39
C TYR A 141 2.02 -3.83 14.58
N THR A 142 2.59 -3.43 15.73
CA THR A 142 2.67 -4.27 16.93
C THR A 142 1.30 -4.68 17.48
N THR A 143 1.32 -5.70 18.35
CA THR A 143 0.08 -6.15 19.03
C THR A 143 -0.46 -5.06 19.95
N GLU A 144 0.43 -4.28 20.55
CA GLU A 144 0.15 -3.10 21.36
C GLU A 144 -0.61 -2.05 20.54
N TYR A 145 -0.15 -1.77 19.30
CA TYR A 145 -0.86 -0.87 18.41
C TYR A 145 -2.28 -1.35 18.12
N ARG A 146 -2.44 -2.62 17.73
CA ARG A 146 -3.76 -3.18 17.38
C ARG A 146 -4.74 -3.13 18.55
N LYS A 147 -4.26 -3.43 19.76
CA LYS A 147 -5.08 -3.39 20.99
C LYS A 147 -5.46 -1.99 21.43
N SER A 148 -4.77 -0.95 20.94
CA SER A 148 -5.03 0.43 21.34
C SER A 148 -6.36 0.99 20.82
N GLY A 149 -6.94 0.38 19.77
CA GLY A 149 -8.10 0.94 19.07
C GLY A 149 -7.75 2.04 18.07
N MET A 150 -6.48 2.51 18.04
CA MET A 150 -6.06 3.64 17.21
C MET A 150 -6.42 3.47 15.73
N LEU A 151 -6.17 2.31 15.13
CA LEU A 151 -6.50 2.09 13.71
C LEU A 151 -8.01 2.24 13.44
N GLN A 152 -8.85 1.70 14.33
CA GLN A 152 -10.30 1.83 14.21
C GLN A 152 -10.72 3.29 14.31
N ASP A 153 -10.17 4.02 15.30
CA ASP A 153 -10.44 5.45 15.46
C ASP A 153 -10.05 6.24 14.21
N LEU A 154 -8.90 5.96 13.59
CA LEU A 154 -8.47 6.65 12.37
C LEU A 154 -9.42 6.36 11.20
N ILE A 155 -9.83 5.10 11.03
CA ILE A 155 -10.74 4.69 9.94
C ILE A 155 -12.15 5.27 10.14
N ASP A 156 -12.68 5.24 11.36
CA ASP A 156 -13.98 5.81 11.70
C ASP A 156 -14.03 7.33 11.45
N ASN A 157 -12.87 7.99 11.50
CA ASN A 157 -12.73 9.42 11.20
C ASN A 157 -12.41 9.70 9.72
N GLY A 158 -12.34 8.69 8.85
CA GLY A 158 -12.22 8.87 7.39
C GLY A 158 -10.86 8.53 6.80
N ALA A 159 -9.90 8.02 7.58
CA ALA A 159 -8.69 7.41 7.00
C ALA A 159 -9.03 6.07 6.33
N LEU A 160 -8.21 5.70 5.36
CA LEU A 160 -8.27 4.42 4.66
C LEU A 160 -7.05 3.56 5.03
N ALA A 161 -7.03 2.29 4.63
CA ALA A 161 -5.93 1.39 4.94
C ALA A 161 -5.56 0.50 3.76
N GLN A 162 -4.26 0.34 3.53
CA GLN A 162 -3.70 -0.53 2.51
C GLN A 162 -3.00 -1.72 3.17
N ILE A 163 -3.33 -2.95 2.75
CA ILE A 163 -2.74 -4.20 3.26
C ILE A 163 -1.71 -4.73 2.27
N ASN A 164 -0.57 -5.24 2.75
CA ASN A 164 0.42 -5.82 1.86
C ASN A 164 -0.04 -7.18 1.32
N SER A 165 0.13 -7.39 0.02
CA SER A 165 -0.13 -8.69 -0.62
C SER A 165 0.69 -9.82 0.02
N GLY A 166 1.96 -9.56 0.33
CA GLY A 166 2.83 -10.49 1.04
C GLY A 166 2.32 -10.88 2.42
N SER A 167 1.65 -9.96 3.13
CA SER A 167 1.00 -10.26 4.42
C SER A 167 -0.14 -11.26 4.25
N ILE A 168 -0.99 -11.07 3.24
CA ILE A 168 -2.10 -11.98 2.91
C ILE A 168 -1.58 -13.36 2.50
N LEU A 169 -0.52 -13.41 1.67
CA LEU A 169 0.11 -14.66 1.25
C LEU A 169 0.88 -15.35 2.39
N GLY A 170 1.30 -14.60 3.41
CA GLY A 170 1.93 -15.12 4.63
C GLY A 170 3.45 -14.97 4.69
N TYR A 171 4.03 -14.18 3.78
CA TYR A 171 5.47 -13.94 3.70
C TYR A 171 6.01 -13.14 4.90
N HIS A 172 5.16 -12.35 5.55
CA HIS A 172 5.49 -11.64 6.80
C HIS A 172 5.16 -12.45 8.07
N GLY A 173 4.88 -13.74 7.92
CA GLY A 173 4.60 -14.66 9.02
C GLY A 173 3.13 -14.72 9.46
N LYS A 174 2.79 -15.79 10.19
CA LYS A 174 1.40 -16.15 10.53
C LYS A 174 0.64 -15.09 11.33
N LYS A 175 1.32 -14.33 12.19
CA LYS A 175 0.69 -13.27 13.01
C LYS A 175 0.25 -12.07 12.15
N VAL A 176 1.11 -11.64 11.23
CA VAL A 176 0.82 -10.55 10.29
C VAL A 176 -0.25 -11.00 9.30
N GLN A 177 -0.17 -12.24 8.81
CA GLN A 177 -1.21 -12.81 7.95
C GLN A 177 -2.57 -12.86 8.64
N LYS A 178 -2.62 -13.28 9.90
CA LYS A 178 -3.87 -13.28 10.67
C LYS A 178 -4.47 -11.88 10.71
N GLU A 179 -3.63 -10.88 10.96
CA GLU A 179 -4.06 -9.49 11.04
C GLU A 179 -4.60 -8.96 9.72
N ALA A 180 -3.88 -9.20 8.63
CA ALA A 180 -4.33 -8.84 7.28
C ALA A 180 -5.75 -9.36 7.01
N LEU A 181 -5.99 -10.63 7.33
CA LEU A 181 -7.30 -11.26 7.15
C LEU A 181 -8.36 -10.74 8.12
N THR A 182 -7.98 -10.40 9.36
CA THR A 182 -8.88 -9.74 10.32
C THR A 182 -9.34 -8.38 9.79
N LEU A 183 -8.42 -7.52 9.35
CA LEU A 183 -8.75 -6.19 8.85
C LEU A 183 -9.65 -6.24 7.60
N ILE A 184 -9.43 -7.20 6.70
CA ILE A 184 -10.32 -7.42 5.55
C ILE A 184 -11.71 -7.86 6.01
N HIS A 185 -11.80 -8.78 6.98
CA HIS A 185 -13.08 -9.26 7.48
C HIS A 185 -13.87 -8.21 8.26
N GLU A 186 -13.17 -7.33 8.99
CA GLU A 186 -13.75 -6.23 9.76
C GLU A 186 -14.03 -4.99 8.90
N GLU A 187 -13.89 -5.10 7.57
CA GLU A 187 -14.16 -4.02 6.60
C GLU A 187 -13.24 -2.80 6.78
N MET A 188 -12.11 -3.00 7.46
CA MET A 188 -11.10 -1.96 7.75
C MET A 188 -10.04 -1.84 6.64
N ALA A 189 -9.91 -2.85 5.78
CA ALA A 189 -9.01 -2.81 4.62
C ALA A 189 -9.72 -2.20 3.40
N HIS A 190 -9.02 -1.30 2.70
CA HIS A 190 -9.54 -0.59 1.53
C HIS A 190 -8.77 -0.89 0.25
N PHE A 191 -7.50 -1.26 0.39
CA PHE A 191 -6.62 -1.60 -0.73
C PHE A 191 -5.75 -2.81 -0.41
N VAL A 192 -5.34 -3.52 -1.46
CA VAL A 192 -4.20 -4.44 -1.40
C VAL A 192 -3.14 -3.94 -2.38
N ALA A 193 -1.91 -3.78 -1.89
CA ALA A 193 -0.76 -3.33 -2.69
C ALA A 193 0.46 -4.18 -2.36
N SER A 194 1.51 -4.10 -3.18
CA SER A 194 2.62 -5.03 -3.09
C SER A 194 3.62 -4.68 -1.99
N ASP A 195 3.90 -3.38 -1.80
CA ASP A 195 5.01 -2.91 -1.00
C ASP A 195 6.33 -3.62 -1.45
N SER A 196 6.49 -3.73 -2.77
CA SER A 196 7.64 -4.37 -3.41
C SER A 196 8.86 -3.48 -3.34
N HIS A 197 10.03 -4.07 -3.11
CA HIS A 197 11.34 -3.41 -3.04
C HIS A 197 12.39 -4.05 -3.96
N GLY A 198 12.06 -5.15 -4.65
CA GLY A 198 13.00 -5.84 -5.53
C GLY A 198 13.37 -7.24 -5.05
N GLN A 199 14.58 -7.69 -5.38
CA GLN A 199 15.21 -8.97 -5.01
C GLN A 199 14.22 -10.13 -4.73
N HIS A 200 13.77 -10.25 -3.48
CA HIS A 200 12.82 -11.26 -3.01
C HIS A 200 11.53 -10.69 -2.38
N ARG A 201 11.43 -9.36 -2.24
CA ARG A 201 10.26 -8.62 -1.73
C ARG A 201 9.52 -8.04 -2.93
N PHE A 202 8.73 -8.87 -3.59
CA PHE A 202 7.84 -8.43 -4.67
C PHE A 202 6.59 -9.29 -4.77
N LEU A 203 5.55 -8.78 -5.41
CA LEU A 203 4.36 -9.57 -5.76
C LEU A 203 4.74 -10.65 -6.78
N LYS A 204 4.74 -11.91 -6.35
CA LYS A 204 5.15 -13.04 -7.21
C LYS A 204 4.04 -13.49 -8.16
N ASP A 205 2.81 -13.55 -7.68
CA ASP A 205 1.67 -14.06 -8.43
C ASP A 205 0.39 -13.34 -7.98
N LYS A 206 -0.15 -12.49 -8.86
CA LYS A 206 -1.42 -11.80 -8.62
C LYS A 206 -2.61 -12.75 -8.62
N ASP A 207 -2.59 -13.81 -9.42
CA ASP A 207 -3.69 -14.75 -9.55
C ASP A 207 -3.81 -15.61 -8.29
N GLU A 208 -2.69 -16.01 -7.68
CA GLU A 208 -2.69 -16.67 -6.35
C GLU A 208 -3.32 -15.76 -5.28
N LEU A 209 -2.89 -14.49 -5.23
CA LEU A 209 -3.43 -13.49 -4.32
C LEU A 209 -4.94 -13.29 -4.51
N GLU A 210 -5.37 -13.12 -5.77
CA GLU A 210 -6.77 -12.92 -6.13
C GLU A 210 -7.62 -14.13 -5.76
N ALA A 211 -7.18 -15.35 -6.09
CA ALA A 211 -7.88 -16.57 -5.72
C ALA A 211 -8.06 -16.70 -4.20
N LYS A 212 -7.03 -16.32 -3.42
CA LYS A 212 -7.09 -16.33 -1.96
C LYS A 212 -8.07 -15.29 -1.42
N LEU A 213 -8.08 -14.07 -1.97
CA LEU A 213 -9.02 -13.02 -1.59
C LEU A 213 -10.46 -13.40 -1.95
N ILE A 214 -10.71 -13.89 -3.16
CA ILE A 214 -12.04 -14.34 -3.60
C ILE A 214 -12.58 -15.41 -2.63
N ARG A 215 -11.73 -16.37 -2.26
CA ARG A 215 -12.12 -17.43 -1.31
C ARG A 215 -12.44 -16.87 0.07
N PHE A 216 -11.68 -15.87 0.53
CA PHE A 216 -11.79 -15.31 1.87
C PHE A 216 -12.94 -14.30 2.04
N CYS A 217 -13.05 -13.31 1.15
CA CYS A 217 -13.98 -12.18 1.26
C CYS A 217 -15.01 -12.10 0.13
N GLY A 218 -14.96 -13.00 -0.85
CA GLY A 218 -15.84 -13.02 -2.02
C GLY A 218 -15.32 -12.17 -3.19
N LEU A 219 -15.86 -12.45 -4.39
CA LEU A 219 -15.42 -11.82 -5.64
C LEU A 219 -15.52 -10.29 -5.61
N GLU A 220 -16.65 -9.75 -5.14
CA GLU A 220 -16.89 -8.30 -5.12
C GLU A 220 -15.87 -7.55 -4.26
N ASN A 221 -15.62 -8.03 -3.04
CA ASN A 221 -14.63 -7.41 -2.14
C ASN A 221 -13.20 -7.57 -2.66
N ALA A 222 -12.86 -8.74 -3.23
CA ALA A 222 -11.55 -8.94 -3.87
C ALA A 222 -11.35 -7.96 -5.04
N GLN A 223 -12.39 -7.72 -5.84
CA GLN A 223 -12.35 -6.75 -6.93
C GLN A 223 -12.14 -5.31 -6.43
N LYS A 224 -12.85 -4.90 -5.37
CA LYS A 224 -12.67 -3.59 -4.74
C LYS A 224 -11.24 -3.38 -4.25
N LEU A 225 -10.71 -4.34 -3.50
CA LEU A 225 -9.38 -4.30 -2.91
C LEU A 225 -8.25 -4.23 -3.95
N MET A 226 -8.35 -4.99 -5.05
CA MET A 226 -7.24 -5.17 -6.02
C MET A 226 -7.35 -4.31 -7.28
N TYR A 227 -8.54 -3.85 -7.65
CA TYR A 227 -8.79 -3.23 -8.95
C TYR A 227 -9.57 -1.94 -8.85
N THR A 228 -10.78 -1.99 -8.29
CA THR A 228 -11.69 -0.84 -8.29
C THR A 228 -11.12 0.33 -7.50
N ASN A 229 -10.76 0.12 -6.23
CA ASN A 229 -10.28 1.21 -5.39
C ASN A 229 -8.91 1.75 -5.83
N PRO A 230 -7.91 0.92 -6.21
CA PRO A 230 -6.68 1.42 -6.84
C PRO A 230 -6.91 2.30 -8.06
N LEU A 231 -7.90 1.96 -8.91
CA LEU A 231 -8.26 2.79 -10.06
C LEU A 231 -8.91 4.11 -9.64
N MET A 232 -9.79 4.10 -8.63
CA MET A 232 -10.40 5.33 -8.09
C MET A 232 -9.34 6.28 -7.52
N VAL A 233 -8.29 5.74 -6.89
CA VAL A 233 -7.13 6.54 -6.47
C VAL A 233 -6.44 7.20 -7.66
N LEU A 234 -6.19 6.48 -8.75
CA LEU A 234 -5.59 7.10 -9.95
C LEU A 234 -6.48 8.17 -10.59
N GLU A 235 -7.80 8.01 -10.50
CA GLU A 235 -8.80 8.90 -11.10
C GLU A 235 -9.27 10.03 -10.16
N ASP A 236 -8.70 10.14 -8.95
CA ASP A 236 -9.08 11.10 -7.90
C ASP A 236 -10.58 11.04 -7.51
N LYS A 237 -11.14 9.82 -7.48
CA LYS A 237 -12.54 9.54 -7.15
C LYS A 237 -12.67 8.88 -5.78
N ASP A 238 -13.83 9.05 -5.16
CA ASP A 238 -14.18 8.32 -3.94
C ASP A 238 -14.16 6.81 -4.15
N ILE A 239 -13.67 6.08 -3.16
CA ILE A 239 -13.54 4.62 -3.22
C ILE A 239 -14.84 3.92 -2.84
N GLU A 240 -14.90 2.62 -3.10
CA GLU A 240 -15.97 1.75 -2.62
C GLU A 240 -15.56 1.01 -1.35
N TYR A 241 -16.47 0.97 -0.37
CA TYR A 241 -16.28 0.23 0.87
C TYR A 241 -16.65 -1.25 0.69
N LEU A 242 -15.99 -2.10 1.48
CA LEU A 242 -16.28 -3.53 1.52
C LEU A 242 -17.66 -3.81 2.11
N THR A 243 -18.21 -4.97 1.79
CA THR A 243 -19.47 -5.46 2.36
C THR A 243 -19.24 -6.74 3.17
N LYS A 244 -19.93 -6.89 4.31
CA LYS A 244 -19.74 -8.05 5.19
C LYS A 244 -19.90 -9.37 4.43
N PRO A 245 -18.86 -10.23 4.42
CA PRO A 245 -18.99 -11.55 3.83
C PRO A 245 -20.02 -12.39 4.60
N LYS A 246 -20.76 -13.26 3.90
CA LYS A 246 -21.77 -14.13 4.54
C LYS A 246 -21.10 -15.04 5.58
N LYS A 247 -21.60 -15.01 6.83
CA LYS A 247 -21.00 -15.59 8.06
C LYS A 247 -20.50 -17.05 8.00
N SER A 248 -20.87 -17.88 7.02
CA SER A 248 -20.63 -19.33 7.07
C SER A 248 -19.21 -19.79 6.70
N PHE A 249 -18.37 -18.95 6.08
CA PHE A 249 -17.03 -19.34 5.62
C PHE A 249 -15.87 -18.93 6.56
N PHE A 250 -16.05 -17.85 7.34
CA PHE A 250 -14.98 -17.18 8.08
C PHE A 250 -14.25 -18.04 9.13
N LEU A 251 -14.98 -18.66 10.05
CA LEU A 251 -14.37 -19.49 11.11
C LEU A 251 -13.65 -20.70 10.51
N VAL A 252 -14.25 -21.34 9.51
CA VAL A 252 -13.70 -22.54 8.90
C VAL A 252 -12.39 -22.24 8.18
N GLU A 253 -12.27 -21.10 7.52
CA GLU A 253 -11.10 -20.76 6.72
C GLU A 253 -9.91 -20.28 7.56
N ILE A 254 -10.16 -19.48 8.59
CA ILE A 254 -9.14 -19.14 9.60
C ILE A 254 -8.66 -20.41 10.29
N PHE A 255 -9.54 -21.30 10.76
CA PHE A 255 -9.06 -22.52 11.42
C PHE A 255 -8.38 -23.50 10.46
N LYS A 256 -8.75 -23.55 9.17
CA LYS A 256 -8.09 -24.40 8.15
C LYS A 256 -6.69 -23.88 7.79
N ASN A 257 -6.51 -22.59 7.55
CA ASN A 257 -5.20 -22.02 7.23
C ASN A 257 -4.18 -22.19 8.38
N PHE A 258 -4.66 -22.37 9.61
CA PHE A 258 -3.81 -22.55 10.78
C PHE A 258 -3.64 -24.02 11.23
N ARG A 259 -4.48 -24.97 10.77
CA ARG A 259 -4.43 -26.40 11.15
C ARG A 259 -3.48 -27.27 10.33
N TYR A 260 -3.02 -26.84 9.15
CA TYR A 260 -2.20 -27.69 8.26
C TYR A 260 -0.68 -27.57 8.44
N ASN A 261 -0.18 -26.90 9.48
CA ASN A 261 1.27 -26.76 9.73
C ASN A 261 1.58 -26.71 11.24
N THR A 262 1.31 -27.82 11.93
CA THR A 262 1.90 -28.22 13.22
C THR A 262 2.62 -29.54 13.03
#